data_AF-X1AQY1-F1
#
_entry.id   AF-X1AQY1-F1
#
_cell.length_a   1.000
_cell.length_b   1.000
_cell.length_c   1.000
_cell.angle_alpha   90.00
_cell.angle_beta   90.00
_cell.angle_gamma   90.00
#
_symmetry.space_group_name_H-M   'P 1'
#
loop_
_entity.id
_entity.type
_entity.pdbx_description
1 polymer ?
#
loop_
_entity_poly.entity_id
_entity_poly.type
_entity_poly.pdbx_seq_one_letter_code
_entity_poly.pdbx_strand_id
1 'polypeptide(L)'
;LKLNLSDEEESLILVVNDGSTDRTSEVAIKSGADIVVNHHQNLGVAQAYRTAIRTALAFGADIICTIDGDGQFDSNQIQDLIKPIKAGKADLVIGSRFIDSKLSKNIPLINRISNKLTAMLISLIIRRRIHDTETGFRAISRNAAAGLKLLGKVSFSNDMIIDVSKRNYRILEVPVTVKYFDERISRVIKGFLKYGFCSICLILLKILSVRFSLNRLSNYYPETEVITISRKAIAKLPIPSEYSSRTLFVKSPQSEAAEVSE
;
A
#
# COMPACT_ATOMS: atom_id res chain seq x y z
N LEU A 1 -1.45 5.24 16.22
CA LEU A 1 -2.44 4.36 15.56
C LEU A 1 -3.06 3.34 16.53
N LYS A 2 -4.14 3.62 17.29
CA LYS A 2 -4.71 2.60 18.20
C LYS A 2 -5.72 1.79 17.40
N LEU A 3 -5.38 0.57 16.98
CA LEU A 3 -6.32 -0.30 16.26
C LEU A 3 -7.31 -0.93 17.24
N ASN A 4 -8.60 -0.86 16.91
CA ASN A 4 -9.66 -1.63 17.55
C ASN A 4 -9.76 -3.00 16.84
N LEU A 5 -8.86 -3.91 17.22
CA LEU A 5 -8.86 -5.31 16.81
C LEU A 5 -9.52 -6.16 17.91
N SER A 6 -10.04 -7.33 17.55
CA SER A 6 -10.50 -8.33 18.52
C SER A 6 -9.33 -8.96 19.28
N ASP A 7 -9.57 -9.49 20.48
CA ASP A 7 -8.52 -10.01 21.38
C ASP A 7 -7.76 -11.24 20.82
N GLU A 8 -8.24 -11.84 19.73
CA GLU A 8 -7.61 -12.98 19.04
C GLU A 8 -6.65 -12.57 17.90
N GLU A 9 -6.47 -11.26 17.66
CA GLU A 9 -5.70 -10.75 16.52
C GLU A 9 -4.37 -10.11 16.96
N GLU A 10 -3.26 -10.57 16.40
CA GLU A 10 -1.93 -10.15 16.79
C GLU A 10 -1.29 -9.14 15.82
N SER A 11 -0.44 -8.23 16.36
CA SER A 11 -0.33 -6.86 15.86
C SER A 11 1.13 -6.17 15.85
N LEU A 12 1.98 -6.09 14.77
CA LEU A 12 3.19 -5.24 14.46
C LEU A 12 3.00 -3.97 13.62
N ILE A 13 3.66 -2.87 13.91
CA ILE A 13 3.83 -1.72 13.02
C ILE A 13 5.10 -1.87 12.22
N LEU A 14 4.97 -1.82 10.90
CA LEU A 14 6.11 -1.59 10.02
C LEU A 14 6.09 -0.16 9.48
N VAL A 15 7.11 0.60 9.83
CA VAL A 15 7.39 1.90 9.21
C VAL A 15 8.56 1.75 8.24
N VAL A 16 8.32 2.11 6.98
CA VAL A 16 9.40 2.24 5.98
C VAL A 16 9.73 3.72 5.83
N ASN A 17 10.88 4.12 6.38
CA ASN A 17 11.42 5.46 6.22
C ASN A 17 12.27 5.53 4.93
N ASP A 18 11.72 6.14 3.88
CA ASP A 18 12.33 6.25 2.55
C ASP A 18 13.33 7.42 2.47
N GLY A 19 14.33 7.41 3.36
CA GLY A 19 15.42 8.38 3.38
C GLY A 19 15.05 9.78 3.85
N SER A 20 14.16 9.90 4.85
CA SER A 20 13.92 11.20 5.50
C SER A 20 15.19 11.76 6.13
N THR A 21 15.39 13.08 6.00
CA THR A 21 16.50 13.84 6.60
C THR A 21 16.16 14.41 7.98
N ASP A 22 14.96 14.13 8.47
CA ASP A 22 14.47 14.56 9.78
C ASP A 22 14.44 13.37 10.77
N ARG A 23 13.79 13.57 11.91
CA ARG A 23 13.71 12.59 12.99
C ARG A 23 12.62 11.52 12.78
N THR A 24 12.11 11.32 11.56
CA THR A 24 11.03 10.35 11.26
C THR A 24 11.29 8.99 11.89
N SER A 25 12.51 8.45 11.75
CA SER A 25 12.86 7.13 12.28
C SER A 25 12.78 7.07 13.81
N GLU A 26 13.38 8.06 14.48
CA GLU A 26 13.33 8.16 15.94
C GLU A 26 11.90 8.30 16.47
N VAL A 27 11.11 9.15 15.82
CA VAL A 27 9.71 9.39 16.18
C VAL A 27 8.89 8.14 15.97
N ALA A 28 9.11 7.39 14.89
CA ALA A 28 8.43 6.11 14.65
C ALA A 28 8.70 5.11 15.77
N ILE A 29 9.96 4.92 16.15
CA ILE A 29 10.36 4.02 17.25
C ILE A 29 9.70 4.47 18.56
N LYS A 30 9.83 5.76 18.91
CA LYS A 30 9.23 6.33 20.13
C LYS A 30 7.69 6.25 20.15
N SER A 31 7.07 6.21 18.98
CA SER A 31 5.62 6.09 18.82
C SER A 31 5.13 4.64 18.86
N GLY A 32 6.02 3.67 19.12
CA GLY A 32 5.69 2.25 19.25
C GLY A 32 5.74 1.49 17.94
N ALA A 33 6.57 1.91 16.97
CA ALA A 33 6.76 1.11 15.77
C ALA A 33 7.60 -0.15 16.09
N ASP A 34 7.04 -1.34 15.82
CA ASP A 34 7.74 -2.61 16.07
C ASP A 34 8.93 -2.82 15.13
N ILE A 35 8.78 -2.40 13.87
CA ILE A 35 9.81 -2.49 12.84
C ILE A 35 9.95 -1.15 12.16
N VAL A 36 11.18 -0.65 12.09
CA VAL A 36 11.52 0.53 11.30
C VAL A 36 12.60 0.14 10.30
N VAL A 37 12.26 0.20 9.01
CA VAL A 37 13.20 -0.02 7.91
C VAL A 37 13.58 1.33 7.33
N ASN A 38 14.87 1.66 7.37
CA ASN A 38 15.40 2.90 6.83
C ASN A 38 16.09 2.64 5.49
N HIS A 39 15.72 3.40 4.46
CA HIS A 39 16.52 3.50 3.24
C HIS A 39 17.59 4.58 3.41
N HIS A 40 18.80 4.33 2.90
CA HIS A 40 19.91 5.28 2.97
C HIS A 40 19.65 6.59 2.21
N GLN A 41 18.78 6.56 1.21
CA GLN A 41 18.36 7.69 0.41
C GLN A 41 16.91 7.47 -0.05
N ASN A 42 16.25 8.51 -0.55
CA ASN A 42 14.91 8.38 -1.11
C ASN A 42 14.92 7.50 -2.38
N LEU A 43 14.27 6.34 -2.31
CA LEU A 43 14.14 5.38 -3.43
C LEU A 43 12.79 5.50 -4.14
N GLY A 44 11.88 6.29 -3.59
CA GLY A 44 10.53 6.53 -4.09
C GLY A 44 9.51 5.55 -3.54
N VAL A 45 8.25 5.99 -3.59
CA VAL A 45 7.10 5.28 -3.00
C VAL A 45 6.99 3.81 -3.43
N ALA A 46 7.23 3.50 -4.72
CA ALA A 46 7.14 2.13 -5.21
C ALA A 46 8.19 1.20 -4.56
N GLN A 47 9.41 1.70 -4.31
CA GLN A 47 10.43 0.93 -3.59
C GLN A 47 10.10 0.80 -2.12
N ALA A 48 9.61 1.86 -1.47
CA ALA A 48 9.14 1.79 -0.09
C ALA A 48 8.05 0.72 0.11
N TYR A 49 7.07 0.66 -0.81
CA TYR A 49 6.01 -0.37 -0.79
C TYR A 49 6.56 -1.79 -1.02
N ARG A 50 7.52 -1.97 -1.93
CA ARG A 50 8.18 -3.27 -2.13
C ARG A 50 8.92 -3.72 -0.88
N THR A 51 9.65 -2.81 -0.23
CA THR A 51 10.29 -3.07 1.06
C THR A 51 9.27 -3.44 2.13
N ALA A 52 8.15 -2.71 2.20
CA ALA A 52 7.08 -2.97 3.15
C ALA A 52 6.49 -4.38 2.98
N ILE A 53 6.10 -4.74 1.76
CA ILE A 53 5.50 -6.05 1.45
C ILE A 53 6.49 -7.19 1.74
N ARG A 54 7.76 -7.06 1.30
CA ARG A 54 8.79 -8.08 1.52
C ARG A 54 9.06 -8.29 3.01
N THR A 55 9.17 -7.20 3.76
CA THR A 55 9.39 -7.24 5.21
C THR A 55 8.20 -7.88 5.90
N ALA A 56 6.98 -7.44 5.60
CA ALA A 56 5.78 -8.03 6.20
C ALA A 56 5.65 -9.54 5.90
N LEU A 57 5.94 -9.98 4.68
CA LEU A 57 5.97 -11.40 4.34
C LEU A 57 7.06 -12.17 5.09
N ALA A 58 8.26 -11.59 5.25
CA ALA A 58 9.36 -12.19 6.00
C ALA A 58 9.02 -12.36 7.49
N PHE A 59 8.24 -11.44 8.05
CA PHE A 59 7.70 -11.51 9.42
C PHE A 59 6.42 -12.35 9.52
N GLY A 60 6.02 -13.03 8.45
CA GLY A 60 4.89 -13.94 8.53
C GLY A 60 3.52 -13.25 8.56
N ALA A 61 3.34 -12.12 7.85
CA ALA A 61 2.03 -11.49 7.72
C ALA A 61 1.03 -12.37 6.92
N ASP A 62 -0.17 -12.58 7.47
CA ASP A 62 -1.29 -13.23 6.76
C ASP A 62 -2.13 -12.23 5.95
N ILE A 63 -2.22 -11.00 6.45
CA ILE A 63 -2.85 -9.86 5.79
C ILE A 63 -1.90 -8.67 5.96
N ILE A 64 -1.65 -7.95 4.88
CA ILE A 64 -0.81 -6.74 4.88
C ILE A 64 -1.73 -5.56 4.61
N CYS A 65 -1.81 -4.60 5.54
CA CYS A 65 -2.52 -3.35 5.34
C CYS A 65 -1.53 -2.20 5.18
N THR A 66 -1.69 -1.40 4.13
CA THR A 66 -0.88 -0.22 3.85
C THR A 66 -1.70 1.03 4.09
N ILE A 67 -1.08 2.05 4.68
CA ILE A 67 -1.68 3.37 4.94
C ILE A 67 -0.57 4.42 4.85
N ASP A 68 -0.88 5.60 4.31
CA ASP A 68 0.08 6.69 4.21
C ASP A 68 0.30 7.34 5.59
N GLY A 69 1.55 7.67 5.92
CA GLY A 69 1.95 8.17 7.24
C GLY A 69 1.64 9.66 7.52
N ASP A 70 0.85 10.32 6.67
CA ASP A 70 0.53 11.75 6.79
C ASP A 70 -0.78 12.04 7.55
N GLY A 71 -1.43 11.01 8.08
CA GLY A 71 -2.62 11.14 8.91
C GLY A 71 -3.88 11.53 8.14
N GLN A 72 -3.86 11.51 6.80
CA GLN A 72 -5.03 11.84 5.99
C GLN A 72 -6.13 10.77 6.08
N PHE A 73 -5.76 9.50 6.28
CA PHE A 73 -6.71 8.41 6.44
C PHE A 73 -6.99 8.12 7.91
N ASP A 74 -8.25 7.78 8.20
CA ASP A 74 -8.62 7.28 9.52
C ASP A 74 -8.21 5.81 9.66
N SER A 75 -7.22 5.56 10.52
CA SER A 75 -6.71 4.22 10.81
C SER A 75 -7.75 3.28 11.42
N ASN A 76 -8.80 3.81 12.03
CA ASN A 76 -9.89 2.97 12.56
C ASN A 76 -10.60 2.18 11.45
N GLN A 77 -10.51 2.65 10.20
CA GLN A 77 -11.08 1.97 9.04
C GLN A 77 -10.23 0.77 8.55
N ILE A 78 -9.06 0.49 9.14
CA ILE A 78 -8.26 -0.71 8.81
C ILE A 78 -9.11 -1.98 8.96
N GLN A 79 -9.99 -2.02 9.97
CA GLN A 79 -10.92 -3.13 10.18
C GLN A 79 -11.81 -3.40 8.97
N ASP A 80 -12.31 -2.35 8.34
CA ASP A 80 -13.20 -2.47 7.20
C ASP A 80 -12.47 -3.01 5.97
N LEU A 81 -11.15 -2.78 5.88
CA LEU A 81 -10.32 -3.33 4.82
C LEU A 81 -9.94 -4.80 5.06
N ILE A 82 -9.68 -5.22 6.31
CA ILE A 82 -9.23 -6.60 6.59
C ILE A 82 -10.40 -7.58 6.70
N LYS A 83 -11.58 -7.15 7.17
CA LYS A 83 -12.77 -8.02 7.35
C LYS A 83 -13.12 -8.82 6.10
N PRO A 84 -13.16 -8.26 4.88
CA PRO A 84 -13.45 -9.04 3.67
C PRO A 84 -12.39 -10.09 3.35
N ILE A 85 -11.13 -9.86 3.71
CA ILE A 85 -10.05 -10.83 3.51
C ILE A 85 -10.17 -11.97 4.52
N LYS A 86 -10.40 -11.65 5.81
CA LYS A 86 -10.66 -12.64 6.85
C LYS A 86 -11.85 -13.54 6.52
N ALA A 87 -12.93 -12.95 5.99
CA ALA A 87 -14.12 -13.67 5.57
C ALA A 87 -13.93 -14.47 4.26
N GLY A 88 -12.72 -14.48 3.68
CA GLY A 88 -12.44 -15.13 2.41
C GLY A 88 -13.28 -14.58 1.26
N LYS A 89 -13.66 -13.30 1.29
CA LYS A 89 -14.43 -12.61 0.23
C LYS A 89 -13.55 -11.80 -0.72
N ALA A 90 -12.35 -11.42 -0.28
CA ALA A 90 -11.37 -10.70 -1.07
C ALA A 90 -9.95 -11.19 -0.79
N ASP A 91 -9.07 -10.91 -1.73
CA ASP A 91 -7.62 -11.10 -1.64
C ASP A 91 -6.89 -9.75 -1.72
N LEU A 92 -7.51 -8.74 -2.34
CA LEU A 92 -7.13 -7.34 -2.31
C LEU A 92 -8.36 -6.49 -1.97
N VAL A 93 -8.25 -5.65 -0.94
CA VAL A 93 -9.27 -4.66 -0.58
C VAL A 93 -8.67 -3.27 -0.74
N ILE A 94 -9.39 -2.42 -1.48
CA ILE A 94 -8.99 -1.05 -1.79
C ILE A 94 -9.88 -0.11 -0.97
N GLY A 95 -9.27 0.75 -0.15
CA GLY A 95 -9.96 1.84 0.50
C GLY A 95 -10.29 2.94 -0.50
N SER A 96 -11.52 2.93 -1.00
CA SER A 96 -11.99 3.78 -2.09
C SER A 96 -12.58 5.09 -1.59
N ARG A 97 -11.99 6.21 -2.02
CA ARG A 97 -12.50 7.56 -1.73
C ARG A 97 -13.65 7.96 -2.65
N PHE A 98 -13.90 7.18 -3.71
CA PHE A 98 -14.79 7.53 -4.82
C PHE A 98 -15.94 6.55 -5.02
N ILE A 99 -15.98 5.43 -4.30
CA ILE A 99 -17.12 4.50 -4.35
C ILE A 99 -18.40 5.13 -3.81
N ASP A 100 -18.28 6.00 -2.80
CA ASP A 100 -19.35 6.89 -2.35
C ASP A 100 -19.02 8.34 -2.72
N SER A 101 -19.89 8.95 -3.53
CA SER A 101 -19.71 10.32 -4.00
C SER A 101 -19.68 11.34 -2.85
N LYS A 102 -20.32 11.04 -1.70
CA LYS A 102 -20.33 11.92 -0.52
C LYS A 102 -18.94 12.05 0.12
N LEU A 103 -18.10 11.02 0.02
CA LEU A 103 -16.75 10.99 0.58
C LEU A 103 -15.74 11.78 -0.27
N SER A 104 -16.08 12.05 -1.53
CA SER A 104 -15.17 12.70 -2.48
C SER A 104 -15.26 14.24 -2.52
N LYS A 105 -16.13 14.85 -1.70
CA LYS A 105 -16.48 16.28 -1.78
C LYS A 105 -15.29 17.21 -1.55
N ASN A 106 -14.39 16.85 -0.64
CA ASN A 106 -13.24 17.69 -0.27
C ASN A 106 -11.98 17.39 -1.11
N ILE A 107 -12.09 16.52 -2.12
CA ILE A 107 -10.98 16.16 -3.00
C ILE A 107 -10.87 17.21 -4.12
N PRO A 108 -9.68 17.77 -4.38
CA PRO A 108 -9.47 18.71 -5.49
C PRO A 108 -10.00 18.16 -6.83
N LEU A 109 -10.72 18.98 -7.59
CA LEU A 109 -11.41 18.55 -8.82
C LEU A 109 -10.46 17.87 -9.82
N ILE A 110 -9.24 18.37 -9.97
CA ILE A 110 -8.24 17.78 -10.85
C ILE A 110 -7.86 16.36 -10.43
N ASN A 111 -7.73 16.09 -9.11
CA ASN A 111 -7.46 14.75 -8.59
C ASN A 111 -8.66 13.82 -8.81
N ARG A 112 -9.89 14.34 -8.68
CA ARG A 112 -11.12 13.59 -8.97
C ARG A 112 -11.17 13.16 -10.43
N ILE A 113 -10.87 14.07 -11.36
CA ILE A 113 -10.88 13.79 -12.80
C ILE A 113 -9.75 12.81 -13.16
N SER A 114 -8.52 13.05 -12.68
CA SER A 114 -7.38 12.17 -12.92
C SER A 114 -7.66 10.74 -12.45
N ASN A 115 -8.06 10.55 -11.19
CA ASN A 115 -8.37 9.22 -10.69
C ASN A 115 -9.56 8.60 -11.43
N LYS A 116 -10.61 9.37 -11.79
CA LYS A 116 -11.75 8.82 -12.55
C LYS A 116 -11.31 8.28 -13.92
N LEU A 117 -10.44 9.00 -14.62
CA LEU A 117 -9.89 8.54 -15.90
C LEU A 117 -9.02 7.29 -15.72
N THR A 118 -8.09 7.30 -14.77
CA THR A 118 -7.25 6.14 -14.45
C THR A 118 -8.10 4.92 -14.07
N ALA A 119 -9.08 5.10 -13.20
CA ALA A 119 -9.99 4.05 -12.75
C ALA A 119 -10.82 3.46 -13.90
N MET A 120 -11.31 4.29 -14.82
CA MET A 120 -11.99 3.83 -16.03
C MET A 120 -11.07 2.97 -16.91
N LEU A 121 -9.83 3.40 -17.15
CA LEU A 121 -8.88 2.66 -17.98
C LEU A 121 -8.47 1.33 -17.34
N ILE A 122 -8.18 1.33 -16.03
CA ILE A 122 -7.88 0.09 -15.30
C ILE A 122 -9.09 -0.83 -15.31
N SER A 123 -10.30 -0.31 -15.10
CA SER A 123 -11.53 -1.11 -15.13
C SER A 123 -11.72 -1.82 -16.47
N LEU A 124 -11.38 -1.15 -17.57
CA LEU A 124 -11.40 -1.74 -18.91
C LEU A 124 -10.38 -2.88 -19.06
N ILE A 125 -9.16 -2.69 -18.55
CA ILE A 125 -8.08 -3.70 -18.60
C ILE A 125 -8.47 -4.96 -17.82
N ILE A 126 -8.98 -4.79 -16.59
CA ILE A 126 -9.30 -5.91 -15.70
C ILE A 126 -10.73 -6.45 -15.91
N ARG A 127 -11.50 -5.86 -16.83
CA ARG A 127 -12.92 -6.17 -17.12
C ARG A 127 -13.80 -6.18 -15.86
N ARG A 128 -13.50 -5.28 -14.94
CA ARG A 128 -14.19 -5.14 -13.66
C ARG A 128 -14.17 -3.68 -13.23
N ARG A 129 -15.29 -3.18 -12.73
CA ARG A 129 -15.41 -1.81 -12.27
C ARG A 129 -14.62 -1.58 -10.98
N ILE A 130 -13.76 -0.56 -10.99
CA ILE A 130 -13.01 -0.01 -9.85
C ILE A 130 -13.20 1.51 -9.84
N HIS A 131 -13.28 2.13 -8.66
CA HIS A 131 -13.54 3.56 -8.49
C HIS A 131 -12.30 4.32 -8.00
N ASP A 132 -11.42 3.70 -7.21
CA ASP A 132 -10.18 4.32 -6.73
C ASP A 132 -8.97 3.45 -7.06
N THR A 133 -8.03 4.02 -7.81
CA THR A 133 -6.83 3.31 -8.25
C THR A 133 -5.55 3.88 -7.65
N GLU A 134 -5.62 5.09 -7.09
CA GLU A 134 -4.47 5.85 -6.63
C GLU A 134 -4.33 5.87 -5.10
N THR A 135 -5.33 5.40 -4.37
CA THR A 135 -5.28 5.27 -2.91
C THR A 135 -4.14 4.35 -2.44
N GLY A 136 -3.40 4.78 -1.41
CA GLY A 136 -2.43 3.97 -0.67
C GLY A 136 -3.07 3.11 0.43
N PHE A 137 -4.33 3.38 0.80
CA PHE A 137 -5.03 2.65 1.84
C PHE A 137 -5.60 1.33 1.31
N ARG A 138 -4.91 0.23 1.57
CA ARG A 138 -5.23 -1.09 0.99
C ARG A 138 -4.97 -2.20 1.99
N ALA A 139 -5.66 -3.33 1.83
CA ALA A 139 -5.30 -4.58 2.49
C ALA A 139 -5.13 -5.69 1.44
N ILE A 140 -4.17 -6.57 1.63
CA ILE A 140 -3.88 -7.67 0.71
C ILE A 140 -3.57 -8.95 1.49
N SER A 141 -4.09 -10.09 1.03
CA SER A 141 -3.81 -11.40 1.62
C SER A 141 -2.36 -11.81 1.34
N ARG A 142 -1.78 -12.63 2.22
CA ARG A 142 -0.44 -13.21 2.04
C ARG A 142 -0.28 -13.85 0.66
N ASN A 143 -1.24 -14.66 0.24
CA ASN A 143 -1.18 -15.38 -1.03
C ASN A 143 -1.13 -14.42 -2.24
N ALA A 144 -1.94 -13.37 -2.21
CA ALA A 144 -1.90 -12.34 -3.25
C ALA A 144 -0.58 -11.55 -3.20
N ALA A 145 -0.11 -11.20 -2.00
CA ALA A 145 1.11 -10.43 -1.78
C ALA A 145 2.40 -11.17 -2.17
N ALA A 146 2.51 -12.46 -1.86
CA ALA A 146 3.71 -13.27 -2.09
C ALA A 146 4.08 -13.38 -3.58
N GLY A 147 3.08 -13.35 -4.47
CA GLY A 147 3.28 -13.38 -5.91
C GLY A 147 3.24 -12.02 -6.61
N LEU A 148 3.19 -10.90 -5.87
CA LEU A 148 3.07 -9.57 -6.49
C LEU A 148 4.29 -9.21 -7.34
N LYS A 149 4.03 -8.93 -8.61
CA LYS A 149 5.01 -8.34 -9.53
C LYS A 149 4.78 -6.83 -9.64
N LEU A 150 5.31 -6.07 -8.67
CA LEU A 150 5.32 -4.61 -8.74
C LEU A 150 6.42 -4.20 -9.71
N LEU A 151 6.11 -3.86 -10.97
CA LEU A 151 7.11 -3.59 -12.02
C LEU A 151 7.41 -2.10 -12.20
N GLY A 152 6.42 -1.22 -12.02
CA GLY A 152 6.53 0.21 -12.26
C GLY A 152 7.06 1.02 -11.07
N LYS A 153 7.89 2.03 -11.37
CA LYS A 153 8.37 3.02 -10.39
C LYS A 153 7.32 4.08 -10.02
N VAL A 154 6.39 4.38 -10.94
CA VAL A 154 5.44 5.50 -10.81
C VAL A 154 4.01 5.02 -10.51
N SER A 155 3.59 3.89 -11.06
CA SER A 155 2.19 3.43 -11.01
C SER A 155 2.01 2.11 -10.24
N PHE A 156 2.72 1.92 -9.13
CA PHE A 156 2.72 0.65 -8.39
C PHE A 156 1.30 0.21 -7.97
N SER A 157 0.43 1.16 -7.60
CA SER A 157 -0.96 0.91 -7.21
C SER A 157 -1.78 0.30 -8.35
N ASN A 158 -1.53 0.75 -9.59
CA ASN A 158 -2.18 0.22 -10.79
C ASN A 158 -1.61 -1.16 -11.17
N ASP A 159 -0.29 -1.32 -11.06
CA ASP A 159 0.36 -2.61 -11.31
C ASP A 159 -0.15 -3.69 -10.37
N MET A 160 -0.32 -3.36 -9.08
CA MET A 160 -0.91 -4.26 -8.09
C MET A 160 -2.32 -4.72 -8.50
N ILE A 161 -3.20 -3.79 -8.89
CA ILE A 161 -4.58 -4.12 -9.30
C ILE A 161 -4.57 -5.04 -10.53
N ILE A 162 -3.76 -4.69 -11.53
CA ILE A 162 -3.66 -5.48 -12.77
C ILE A 162 -3.09 -6.87 -12.48
N ASP A 163 -2.03 -6.97 -11.68
CA ASP A 163 -1.35 -8.24 -11.39
C ASP A 163 -2.23 -9.18 -10.54
N VAL A 164 -2.89 -8.65 -9.50
CA VAL A 164 -3.87 -9.40 -8.70
C VAL A 164 -5.02 -9.88 -9.58
N SER A 165 -5.56 -9.02 -10.45
CA SER A 165 -6.63 -9.42 -11.36
C SER A 165 -6.19 -10.48 -12.37
N LYS A 166 -4.98 -10.38 -12.94
CA LYS A 166 -4.44 -11.38 -13.87
C LYS A 166 -4.26 -12.75 -13.25
N ARG A 167 -3.98 -12.78 -11.94
CA ARG A 167 -3.86 -14.01 -11.14
C ARG A 167 -5.21 -14.51 -10.60
N ASN A 168 -6.33 -13.97 -11.08
CA ASN A 168 -7.71 -14.33 -10.70
C ASN A 168 -8.02 -14.16 -9.20
N TYR A 169 -7.29 -13.29 -8.51
CA TYR A 169 -7.59 -12.94 -7.12
C TYR A 169 -8.78 -11.97 -7.03
N ARG A 170 -9.50 -12.03 -5.91
CA ARG A 170 -10.71 -11.24 -5.69
C ARG A 170 -10.36 -9.86 -5.18
N ILE A 171 -10.83 -8.83 -5.89
CA ILE A 171 -10.66 -7.43 -5.51
C ILE A 171 -11.97 -6.94 -4.88
N LEU A 172 -11.94 -6.16 -3.81
CA LEU A 172 -13.12 -5.42 -3.32
C LEU A 172 -12.73 -3.97 -3.02
N GLU A 173 -13.72 -3.10 -3.06
CA GLU A 173 -13.58 -1.71 -2.64
C GLU A 173 -14.44 -1.47 -1.40
N VAL A 174 -13.88 -0.80 -0.40
CA VAL A 174 -14.60 -0.34 0.80
C VAL A 174 -14.52 1.18 0.88
N PRO A 175 -15.60 1.88 1.27
CA PRO A 175 -15.57 3.33 1.39
C PRO A 175 -14.60 3.77 2.49
N VAL A 176 -13.73 4.73 2.19
CA VAL A 176 -12.83 5.35 3.19
C VAL A 176 -12.90 6.86 3.15
N THR A 177 -12.74 7.47 4.32
CA THR A 177 -12.71 8.93 4.49
C THR A 177 -11.27 9.42 4.43
N VAL A 178 -11.07 10.53 3.74
CA VAL A 178 -9.78 11.22 3.67
C VAL A 178 -9.92 12.65 4.18
N LYS A 179 -9.02 13.06 5.07
CA LYS A 179 -8.91 14.42 5.58
C LYS A 179 -7.87 15.19 4.76
N TYR A 180 -8.20 16.42 4.38
CA TYR A 180 -7.27 17.35 3.77
C TYR A 180 -6.96 18.44 4.79
N PHE A 181 -5.68 18.68 5.04
CA PHE A 181 -5.22 19.72 5.94
C PHE A 181 -4.81 20.94 5.11
N ASP A 182 -5.34 22.12 5.44
CA ASP A 182 -5.16 23.34 4.65
C ASP A 182 -3.69 23.81 4.57
N GLU A 183 -2.89 23.51 5.60
CA GLU A 183 -1.49 23.93 5.70
C GLU A 183 -0.49 23.02 4.96
N ARG A 184 -0.96 21.95 4.29
CA ARG A 184 -0.06 20.96 3.69
C ARG A 184 0.34 21.32 2.25
N ILE A 185 1.63 21.51 2.05
CA ILE A 185 2.25 21.49 0.71
C ILE A 185 2.38 20.02 0.27
N SER A 186 1.49 19.55 -0.60
CA SER A 186 1.69 18.25 -1.26
C SER A 186 2.96 18.30 -2.12
N ARG A 187 3.98 17.55 -1.72
CA ARG A 187 5.25 17.44 -2.45
C ARG A 187 5.07 16.81 -3.85
N VAL A 188 3.95 16.11 -4.07
CA VAL A 188 3.54 15.51 -5.36
C VAL A 188 3.07 16.57 -6.37
N ILE A 189 2.60 17.75 -5.91
CA ILE A 189 2.06 18.80 -6.79
C ILE A 189 3.12 19.37 -7.75
N LYS A 190 4.39 19.42 -7.35
CA LYS A 190 5.46 20.03 -8.17
C LYS A 190 5.76 19.30 -9.49
N GLY A 191 5.21 18.10 -9.71
CA GLY A 191 5.29 17.38 -10.98
C GLY A 191 3.98 16.77 -11.47
N PHE A 192 2.85 17.16 -10.88
CA PHE A 192 1.56 16.46 -11.01
C PHE A 192 1.09 16.30 -12.47
N LEU A 193 1.27 17.31 -13.30
CA LEU A 193 0.96 17.24 -14.75
C LEU A 193 1.85 16.22 -15.47
N LYS A 194 3.13 16.13 -15.11
CA LYS A 194 4.08 15.19 -15.72
C LYS A 194 3.81 13.74 -15.27
N TYR A 195 3.50 13.51 -13.98
CA TYR A 195 3.25 12.16 -13.44
C TYR A 195 1.86 11.61 -13.76
N GLY A 196 0.82 12.45 -13.72
CA GLY A 196 -0.56 12.06 -14.08
C GLY A 196 -0.68 11.73 -15.56
N PHE A 197 -0.17 12.61 -16.44
CA PHE A 197 -0.18 12.36 -17.89
C PHE A 197 0.69 11.16 -18.26
N CYS A 198 1.89 11.02 -17.67
CA CYS A 198 2.76 9.86 -17.91
C CYS A 198 2.09 8.55 -17.47
N SER A 199 1.40 8.52 -16.33
CA SER A 199 0.68 7.33 -15.87
C SER A 199 -0.46 6.96 -16.83
N ILE A 200 -1.25 7.93 -17.29
CA ILE A 200 -2.31 7.70 -18.28
C ILE A 200 -1.73 7.18 -19.60
N CYS A 201 -0.66 7.80 -20.11
CA CYS A 201 0.03 7.34 -21.32
C CYS A 201 0.56 5.90 -21.18
N LEU A 202 1.16 5.55 -20.04
CA LEU A 202 1.64 4.19 -19.76
C LEU A 202 0.48 3.17 -19.71
N ILE A 203 -0.67 3.56 -19.16
CA ILE A 203 -1.86 2.70 -19.13
C ILE A 203 -2.43 2.54 -20.53
N LEU A 204 -2.50 3.61 -21.33
CA LEU A 204 -2.93 3.55 -22.73
C LEU A 204 -1.99 2.68 -23.57
N LEU A 205 -0.67 2.80 -23.38
CA LEU A 205 0.32 1.92 -24.01
C LEU A 205 0.13 0.47 -23.58
N LYS A 206 -0.21 0.20 -22.31
CA LYS A 206 -0.57 -1.15 -21.85
C LYS A 206 -1.83 -1.67 -22.56
N ILE A 207 -2.88 -0.86 -22.67
CA ILE A 207 -4.13 -1.23 -23.38
C ILE A 207 -3.82 -1.54 -24.85
N LEU A 208 -3.04 -0.68 -25.51
CA LEU A 208 -2.61 -0.88 -26.89
C LEU A 208 -1.76 -2.14 -27.03
N SER A 209 -0.82 -2.38 -26.12
CA SER A 209 0.03 -3.58 -26.14
C SER A 209 -0.75 -4.88 -25.95
N VAL A 210 -1.77 -4.88 -25.08
CA VAL A 210 -2.67 -6.01 -24.85
C VAL A 210 -3.58 -6.23 -26.08
N ARG A 211 -3.95 -5.16 -26.78
CA ARG A 211 -4.75 -5.22 -28.03
C ARG A 211 -3.93 -5.60 -29.26
N PHE A 212 -2.63 -5.32 -29.28
CA PHE A 212 -1.79 -5.41 -30.48
C PHE A 212 -0.78 -6.57 -30.47
N SER A 213 -0.60 -7.31 -29.37
CA SER A 213 0.37 -8.41 -29.32
C SER A 213 -0.06 -9.62 -28.50
N LEU A 214 -0.42 -10.67 -29.26
CA LEU A 214 0.10 -12.02 -29.09
C LEU A 214 1.65 -11.98 -29.15
N ASN A 215 2.34 -12.66 -28.24
CA ASN A 215 3.76 -13.08 -28.28
C ASN A 215 4.95 -12.07 -28.15
N ARG A 216 4.82 -10.79 -27.78
CA ARG A 216 6.02 -9.89 -27.71
C ARG A 216 6.19 -8.98 -26.49
N LEU A 217 5.62 -9.32 -25.33
CA LEU A 217 5.83 -8.52 -24.11
C LEU A 217 6.91 -9.02 -23.13
N SER A 218 7.64 -10.11 -23.43
CA SER A 218 8.79 -10.50 -22.60
C SER A 218 9.99 -9.55 -22.74
N ASN A 219 10.06 -8.75 -23.80
CA ASN A 219 11.26 -7.96 -24.14
C ASN A 219 11.24 -6.50 -23.67
N TYR A 220 10.13 -6.01 -23.10
CA TYR A 220 10.03 -4.59 -22.72
C TYR A 220 10.35 -4.31 -21.24
N TYR A 221 10.54 -5.37 -20.45
CA TYR A 221 11.10 -5.30 -19.11
C TYR A 221 12.25 -6.29 -19.10
N PRO A 222 13.53 -5.87 -19.06
CA PRO A 222 14.62 -6.82 -18.89
C PRO A 222 14.30 -7.63 -17.63
N GLU A 223 14.41 -8.95 -17.73
CA GLU A 223 14.36 -9.82 -16.57
C GLU A 223 15.34 -9.26 -15.55
N THR A 224 14.81 -8.59 -14.53
CA THR A 224 15.63 -8.15 -13.41
C THR A 224 15.89 -9.44 -12.68
N GLU A 225 17.14 -9.89 -12.70
CA GLU A 225 17.61 -11.09 -12.01
C GLU A 225 16.81 -11.28 -10.74
N VAL A 226 16.04 -12.37 -10.70
CA VAL A 226 15.55 -12.90 -9.45
C VAL A 226 16.80 -13.28 -8.69
N ILE A 227 17.30 -12.38 -7.85
CA ILE A 227 18.31 -12.71 -6.85
C ILE A 227 17.61 -13.71 -5.93
N THR A 228 17.77 -14.98 -6.27
CA THR A 228 17.37 -16.11 -5.46
C THR A 228 18.31 -16.08 -4.27
N ILE A 229 17.86 -15.43 -3.20
CA ILE A 229 18.56 -15.47 -1.92
C ILE A 229 18.48 -16.93 -1.48
N SER A 230 19.59 -17.65 -1.67
CA SER A 230 19.77 -19.03 -1.21
C SER A 230 19.30 -19.15 0.24
N ARG A 231 18.61 -20.25 0.59
CA ARG A 231 18.20 -20.56 1.99
C ARG A 231 19.33 -20.36 3.01
N LYS A 232 20.61 -20.51 2.59
CA LYS A 232 21.79 -20.27 3.44
C LYS A 232 22.02 -18.80 3.84
N ALA A 233 21.51 -17.83 3.09
CA ALA A 233 21.62 -16.41 3.41
C ALA A 233 20.53 -15.93 4.38
N ILE A 234 19.37 -16.59 4.39
CA ILE A 234 18.29 -16.35 5.38
C ILE A 234 18.76 -16.73 6.80
N ALA A 235 19.59 -17.78 6.92
CA ALA A 235 20.17 -18.21 8.19
C ALA A 235 21.24 -17.26 8.78
N LYS A 236 21.67 -16.23 8.03
CA LYS A 236 22.64 -15.22 8.48
C LYS A 236 22.02 -13.89 8.89
N LEU A 237 20.71 -13.73 8.70
CA LEU A 237 20.00 -12.59 9.27
C LEU A 237 19.91 -12.83 10.79
N PRO A 238 20.21 -11.83 11.64
CA PRO A 238 20.06 -11.97 13.08
C PRO A 238 18.56 -12.03 13.37
N ILE A 239 18.02 -13.25 13.38
CA ILE A 239 16.69 -13.54 13.92
C ILE A 239 16.94 -13.79 15.40
N PRO A 240 16.48 -12.91 16.32
CA PRO A 240 16.60 -13.17 17.75
C PRO A 240 15.94 -14.51 18.06
N SER A 241 16.62 -15.35 18.83
CA SER A 241 16.26 -16.76 19.10
C SER A 241 14.95 -16.96 19.86
N GLU A 242 14.22 -15.88 20.16
CA GLU A 242 13.02 -15.87 20.99
C GLU A 242 11.72 -15.91 20.16
N TYR A 243 11.78 -15.74 18.84
CA TYR A 243 10.59 -15.69 17.98
C TYR A 243 10.34 -17.02 17.26
N SER A 244 10.04 -18.07 18.03
CA SER A 244 9.72 -19.42 17.51
C SER A 244 8.28 -19.56 17.01
N SER A 245 7.40 -18.59 17.21
CA SER A 245 5.99 -18.76 16.83
C SER A 245 5.19 -17.47 16.87
N ARG A 246 4.56 -17.18 15.72
CA ARG A 246 3.26 -16.49 15.53
C ARG A 246 3.22 -14.95 15.35
N THR A 247 2.07 -14.58 14.79
CA THR A 247 1.65 -13.54 13.82
C THR A 247 1.53 -12.13 14.42
N LEU A 248 1.52 -11.03 13.64
CA LEU A 248 1.90 -9.73 14.23
C LEU A 248 1.60 -8.50 13.26
N PHE A 249 0.44 -7.73 13.24
CA PHE A 249 -0.01 -6.28 12.78
C PHE A 249 -0.56 -4.99 13.67
N VAL A 250 0.20 -4.01 14.25
CA VAL A 250 0.14 -2.56 14.72
C VAL A 250 -0.65 -1.89 15.93
N LYS A 251 -0.04 -1.13 16.90
CA LYS A 251 -0.76 -0.10 17.78
C LYS A 251 0.02 1.14 18.39
N SER A 252 -0.60 2.33 18.55
CA SER A 252 -0.37 3.40 19.60
C SER A 252 -1.38 4.58 19.63
N PRO A 253 -1.39 5.56 20.55
CA PRO A 253 -1.71 5.55 21.97
C PRO A 253 -3.06 6.29 22.28
N GLN A 254 -3.51 6.23 23.54
CA GLN A 254 -4.31 7.31 24.15
C GLN A 254 -3.51 7.72 25.37
N SER A 255 -3.29 9.02 25.47
CA SER A 255 -2.96 9.74 26.68
C SER A 255 -4.23 9.92 27.51
N GLU A 256 -4.15 9.67 28.81
CA GLU A 256 -4.94 10.40 29.80
C GLU A 256 -3.94 11.22 30.61
N ALA A 257 -4.07 12.54 30.50
CA ALA A 257 -3.60 13.44 31.53
C ALA A 257 -4.78 13.62 32.49
N ALA A 258 -4.58 13.25 33.74
CA ALA A 258 -5.32 13.77 34.87
C ALA A 258 -4.28 14.25 35.88
N GLU A 259 -4.25 15.57 36.09
CA GLU A 259 -3.71 16.19 37.30
C GLU A 259 -4.38 15.56 38.53
N VAL A 260 -3.62 15.30 39.60
CA VAL A 260 -3.96 15.57 41.02
C VAL A 260 -2.66 15.42 41.84
N SER A 261 -2.35 16.47 42.64
CA SER A 261 -1.48 16.60 43.85
C SER A 261 -0.67 15.37 44.33
N GLU A 262 0.58 15.48 44.76
CA GLU A 262 1.25 16.43 45.68
C GLU A 262 2.71 16.72 45.29
#